data_AF-A0A0V1LFE4-F1
#
_entry.id   AF-A0A0V1LFE4-F1
#
_cell.length_a   1.000
_cell.length_b   1.000
_cell.length_c   1.000
_cell.angle_alpha   90.00
_cell.angle_beta   90.00
_cell.angle_gamma   90.00
#
_symmetry.space_group_name_H-M   'P 1'
#
loop_
_entity.id
_entity.type
_entity.pdbx_description
1 polymer ?
#
loop_
_entity_poly.entity_id
_entity_poly.type
_entity_poly.pdbx_seq_one_letter_code
_entity_poly.pdbx_strand_id
1 'polypeptide(L)'
;MDAQYSDENGFNCSNTTENTSNKAENTARRKDRRIAFMHPVTGKILLLKWPLPKTHTYCALEEILATYRLLSSYISEMFDVLERIPTAKRLPWLLKYRDVKKIAKSFNKAVQRLRRSAGLRVATFLPPESKEVFLRHMLQQVYNYSVTQPRKLNLYTAFTPSVYGEVSYDCVSVILKQTPLGPNDYFLDLGSGVGNVVLQVAATSLCGMSVGIERAKWPIKYARRMYKHFERWSSWYGHTHRPFKLLEGDFLDVKFREHFCKATVIFVNNYAFGPELDHQLKIIFSDLKDGTKIISSKPFELGNGGRLTIRNICDPGACLSVRKLFTMSRCVSWTSAKISFYLHTVDHSRIEQFIRSTEKPTTSRISNTVIPQSIVATKTKKKEKYR
;
A
#
# COMPACT_ATOMS: atom_id res chain seq x y z
N MET A 1 4.10 3.66 32.09
CA MET A 1 4.50 4.83 32.89
C MET A 1 4.02 6.05 32.15
N ASP A 2 3.00 6.67 32.73
CA ASP A 2 2.20 7.74 32.19
C ASP A 2 2.99 9.05 32.05
N ALA A 3 2.79 9.76 30.96
CA ALA A 3 3.25 11.14 30.81
C ALA A 3 2.04 12.05 30.66
N GLN A 4 1.77 12.75 31.77
CA GLN A 4 0.80 13.82 31.95
C GLN A 4 1.21 15.05 31.11
N TYR A 5 0.23 15.74 30.54
CA TYR A 5 0.38 17.13 30.08
C TYR A 5 -0.45 18.00 31.02
N SER A 6 0.23 18.81 31.83
CA SER A 6 -0.32 19.84 32.69
C SER A 6 -0.33 21.18 31.94
N ASP A 7 -1.50 21.82 31.87
CA ASP A 7 -1.67 23.21 31.44
C ASP A 7 -1.74 24.11 32.69
N GLU A 8 -0.89 25.12 32.76
CA GLU A 8 -1.06 26.28 33.64
C GLU A 8 -1.26 27.54 32.77
N ASN A 9 -2.32 28.29 33.06
CA ASN A 9 -2.33 29.76 33.12
C ASN A 9 -3.73 30.24 33.52
N GLY A 10 -3.82 30.86 34.69
CA GLY A 10 -5.00 31.59 35.15
C GLY A 10 -4.93 33.08 34.78
N PHE A 11 -6.09 33.72 34.60
CA PHE A 11 -6.45 34.97 35.31
C PHE A 11 -7.93 35.37 35.09
N ASN A 12 -8.58 35.62 36.23
CA ASN A 12 -9.74 36.44 36.63
C ASN A 12 -11.08 36.56 35.86
N CYS A 13 -12.12 36.43 36.70
CA CYS A 13 -13.55 36.68 36.53
C CYS A 13 -13.95 38.15 36.33
N SER A 14 -14.98 38.37 35.51
CA SER A 14 -16.07 39.28 35.84
C SER A 14 -17.40 38.91 35.13
N ASN A 15 -18.40 38.67 35.98
CA ASN A 15 -19.86 38.58 35.81
C ASN A 15 -20.48 38.62 34.40
N THR A 16 -20.86 37.44 33.88
CA THR A 16 -22.00 37.22 32.94
C THR A 16 -22.50 35.77 33.08
N THR A 17 -23.04 35.39 34.23
CA THR A 17 -23.21 33.98 34.64
C THR A 17 -24.47 33.25 34.14
N GLU A 18 -25.46 33.91 33.52
CA GLU A 18 -26.67 33.19 33.06
C GLU A 18 -26.72 32.88 31.55
N ASN A 19 -25.95 33.61 30.72
CA ASN A 19 -25.94 33.39 29.26
C ASN A 19 -24.76 32.55 28.74
N THR A 20 -23.70 32.42 29.54
CA THR A 20 -22.48 31.66 29.21
C THR A 20 -22.62 30.17 29.53
N SER A 21 -23.34 29.80 30.59
CA SER A 21 -23.64 28.41 30.97
C SER A 21 -24.46 27.69 29.88
N ASN A 22 -25.52 28.32 29.37
CA ASN A 22 -26.35 27.79 28.27
C ASN A 22 -25.59 27.68 26.93
N LYS A 23 -24.62 28.58 26.67
CA LYS A 23 -23.74 28.49 25.50
C LYS A 23 -22.70 27.38 25.69
N ALA A 24 -22.06 27.27 26.86
CA ALA A 24 -21.08 26.23 27.17
C ALA A 24 -21.72 24.84 27.17
N GLU A 25 -22.90 24.66 27.76
CA GLU A 25 -23.69 23.42 27.72
C GLU A 25 -24.19 23.08 26.31
N ASN A 26 -24.66 24.05 25.51
CA ASN A 26 -25.00 23.79 24.11
C ASN A 26 -23.78 23.47 23.25
N THR A 27 -22.61 23.99 23.62
CA THR A 27 -21.33 23.71 22.94
C THR A 27 -20.78 22.35 23.36
N ALA A 28 -20.95 21.95 24.62
CA ALA A 28 -20.66 20.60 25.14
C ALA A 28 -21.60 19.54 24.56
N ARG A 29 -22.93 19.79 24.53
CA ARG A 29 -23.93 18.95 23.82
C ARG A 29 -23.72 18.88 22.31
N ARG A 30 -23.03 19.86 21.71
CA ARG A 30 -22.59 19.82 20.30
C ARG A 30 -21.38 18.91 20.08
N LYS A 31 -20.50 18.75 21.08
CA LYS A 31 -19.21 18.05 20.95
C LYS A 31 -19.30 16.53 20.77
N ASP A 32 -20.42 15.90 21.13
CA ASP A 32 -20.60 14.43 21.00
C ASP A 32 -21.82 14.02 20.16
N ARG A 33 -22.22 14.86 19.21
CA ARG A 33 -23.26 14.49 18.25
C ARG A 33 -22.77 13.36 17.36
N ARG A 34 -23.47 12.23 17.38
CA ARG A 34 -23.22 11.07 16.53
C ARG A 34 -24.40 10.76 15.62
N ILE A 35 -24.09 10.14 14.50
CA ILE A 35 -25.04 9.62 13.52
C ILE A 35 -24.76 8.13 13.35
N ALA A 36 -25.80 7.32 13.51
CA ALA A 36 -25.71 5.86 13.47
C ALA A 36 -26.20 5.35 12.11
N PHE A 37 -25.42 4.50 11.47
CA PHE A 37 -25.75 3.88 10.19
C PHE A 37 -25.63 2.36 10.29
N MET A 38 -26.72 1.64 10.10
CA MET A 38 -26.76 0.18 10.18
C MET A 38 -26.38 -0.45 8.84
N HIS A 39 -25.45 -1.41 8.85
CA HIS A 39 -25.15 -2.19 7.65
C HIS A 39 -26.26 -3.23 7.42
N PRO A 40 -26.83 -3.35 6.21
CA PRO A 40 -27.97 -4.24 5.98
C PRO A 40 -27.64 -5.72 6.11
N VAL A 41 -26.41 -6.12 5.75
CA VAL A 41 -25.95 -7.52 5.80
C VAL A 41 -25.44 -7.94 7.17
N THR A 42 -24.56 -7.15 7.80
CA THR A 42 -23.97 -7.51 9.10
C THR A 42 -24.83 -7.09 10.30
N GLY A 43 -25.72 -6.11 10.14
CA GLY A 43 -26.49 -5.52 11.22
C GLY A 43 -25.68 -4.60 12.13
N LYS A 44 -24.37 -4.47 11.91
CA LYS A 44 -23.49 -3.62 12.72
C LYS A 44 -23.80 -2.14 12.50
N ILE A 45 -23.57 -1.34 13.55
CA ILE A 45 -23.83 0.10 13.55
C ILE A 45 -22.51 0.88 13.44
N LEU A 46 -22.41 1.75 12.43
CA LEU A 46 -21.35 2.72 12.26
C LEU A 46 -21.76 4.05 12.92
N LEU A 47 -21.08 4.44 14.01
CA LEU A 47 -21.34 5.68 14.78
C LEU A 47 -20.45 6.87 14.38
N LEU A 48 -20.83 7.64 13.38
CA LEU A 48 -20.01 8.73 12.85
C LEU A 48 -20.18 10.01 13.66
N LYS A 49 -19.05 10.66 13.98
CA LYS A 49 -19.04 11.94 14.69
C LYS A 49 -19.51 13.06 13.74
N TRP A 50 -20.29 14.00 14.27
CA TRP A 50 -20.70 15.21 13.56
C TRP A 50 -19.77 16.38 13.90
N PRO A 51 -19.46 17.30 12.94
CA PRO A 51 -19.87 17.26 11.53
C PRO A 51 -19.21 16.11 10.77
N LEU A 52 -19.95 15.54 9.81
CA LEU A 52 -19.38 14.56 8.90
C LEU A 52 -18.31 15.24 8.04
N PRO A 53 -17.19 14.56 7.72
CA PRO A 53 -16.16 15.10 6.85
C PRO A 53 -16.73 15.55 5.51
N LYS A 54 -16.33 16.74 5.09
CA LYS A 54 -16.74 17.37 3.84
C LYS A 54 -15.62 18.27 3.34
N THR A 55 -15.23 18.11 2.08
CA THR A 55 -14.32 19.00 1.33
C THR A 55 -15.07 19.52 0.10
N HIS A 56 -14.42 20.27 -0.79
CA HIS A 56 -15.04 20.72 -2.06
C HIS A 56 -15.39 19.56 -3.01
N THR A 57 -14.69 18.44 -2.93
CA THR A 57 -14.84 17.26 -3.81
C THR A 57 -15.35 16.01 -3.09
N TYR A 58 -15.51 16.06 -1.76
CA TYR A 58 -15.89 14.90 -0.97
C TYR A 58 -16.97 15.25 0.06
N CYS A 59 -17.96 14.37 0.20
CA CYS A 59 -19.00 14.44 1.24
C CYS A 59 -19.22 13.05 1.82
N ALA A 60 -18.88 12.86 3.10
CA ALA A 60 -19.00 11.55 3.75
C ALA A 60 -20.45 11.04 3.80
N LEU A 61 -21.45 11.92 3.87
CA LEU A 61 -22.85 11.51 3.78
C LEU A 61 -23.19 10.93 2.40
N GLU A 62 -22.72 11.59 1.34
CA GLU A 62 -22.96 11.16 -0.03
C GLU A 62 -22.30 9.80 -0.30
N GLU A 63 -21.10 9.59 0.23
CA GLU A 63 -20.39 8.31 0.14
C GLU A 63 -21.08 7.18 0.92
N ILE A 64 -21.67 7.46 2.09
CA ILE A 64 -22.51 6.50 2.82
C ILE A 64 -23.75 6.14 1.99
N LEU A 65 -24.41 7.13 1.39
CA LEU A 65 -25.56 6.88 0.52
C LEU A 65 -25.14 6.09 -0.73
N ALA A 66 -23.97 6.36 -1.31
CA ALA A 66 -23.41 5.58 -2.40
C ALA A 66 -23.15 4.12 -2.00
N THR A 67 -22.75 3.87 -0.75
CA THR A 67 -22.63 2.51 -0.20
C THR A 67 -23.96 1.77 -0.25
N TYR A 68 -25.04 2.43 0.15
CA TYR A 68 -26.36 1.80 0.13
C TYR A 68 -26.90 1.61 -1.27
N ARG A 69 -26.61 2.53 -2.21
CA ARG A 69 -26.91 2.34 -3.63
C ARG A 69 -26.16 1.14 -4.20
N LEU A 70 -24.87 1.00 -3.86
CA LEU A 70 -24.09 -0.17 -4.24
C LEU A 70 -24.68 -1.46 -3.64
N LEU A 71 -25.12 -1.44 -2.37
CA LEU A 71 -25.80 -2.60 -1.78
C LEU A 71 -27.13 -2.91 -2.47
N SER A 72 -27.87 -1.90 -2.94
CA SER A 72 -29.14 -2.11 -3.64
C SER A 72 -29.00 -2.73 -5.04
N SER A 73 -27.81 -2.69 -5.66
CA SER A 73 -27.59 -3.43 -6.90
C SER A 73 -27.47 -4.95 -6.69
N TYR A 74 -27.23 -5.38 -5.44
CA TYR A 74 -27.12 -6.79 -5.07
C TYR A 74 -28.31 -7.28 -4.22
N ILE A 75 -28.98 -6.38 -3.51
CA ILE A 75 -30.10 -6.69 -2.60
C ILE A 75 -31.34 -5.97 -3.13
N SER A 76 -32.20 -6.68 -3.87
CA SER A 76 -33.38 -6.07 -4.51
C SER A 76 -34.31 -5.40 -3.50
N GLU A 77 -34.47 -5.99 -2.31
CA GLU A 77 -35.33 -5.44 -1.26
C GLU A 77 -34.78 -4.12 -0.65
N MET A 78 -33.54 -3.74 -0.94
CA MET A 78 -32.99 -2.42 -0.55
C MET A 78 -33.46 -1.28 -1.44
N PHE A 79 -34.01 -1.56 -2.63
CA PHE A 79 -34.51 -0.52 -3.53
C PHE A 79 -35.62 0.31 -2.87
N ASP A 80 -36.63 -0.36 -2.31
CA ASP A 80 -37.74 0.25 -1.57
C ASP A 80 -37.27 1.06 -0.36
N VAL A 81 -36.16 0.63 0.27
CA VAL A 81 -35.56 1.33 1.40
C VAL A 81 -34.99 2.67 0.95
N LEU A 82 -34.32 2.72 -0.20
CA LEU A 82 -33.70 3.93 -0.74
C LEU A 82 -34.72 4.94 -1.26
N GLU A 83 -35.78 4.48 -1.95
CA GLU A 83 -36.84 5.37 -2.45
C GLU A 83 -37.54 6.15 -1.33
N ARG A 84 -37.70 5.51 -0.16
CA ARG A 84 -38.36 6.11 1.01
C ARG A 84 -37.49 7.11 1.76
N ILE A 85 -36.22 7.28 1.41
CA ILE A 85 -35.34 8.27 2.03
C ILE A 85 -35.60 9.63 1.37
N PRO A 86 -36.20 10.63 2.06
CA PRO A 86 -36.68 11.89 1.46
C PRO A 86 -35.59 12.80 0.86
N THR A 87 -34.34 12.34 0.87
CA THR A 87 -33.12 13.12 0.63
C THR A 87 -32.47 12.82 -0.70
N ALA A 88 -32.95 11.82 -1.45
CA ALA A 88 -32.47 11.59 -2.81
C ALA A 88 -32.67 12.84 -3.71
N LYS A 89 -33.54 13.78 -3.30
CA LYS A 89 -33.85 15.02 -4.03
C LYS A 89 -33.20 16.31 -3.48
N ARG A 90 -32.50 16.30 -2.34
CA ARG A 90 -31.86 17.49 -1.74
C ARG A 90 -30.34 17.38 -1.75
N LEU A 91 -29.63 18.47 -2.06
CA LEU A 91 -28.16 18.51 -2.05
C LEU A 91 -27.62 18.11 -0.65
N PRO A 92 -26.94 16.96 -0.50
CA PRO A 92 -26.42 16.48 0.79
C PRO A 92 -25.53 17.51 1.50
N TRP A 93 -24.90 18.35 0.69
CA TRP A 93 -24.03 19.45 1.02
C TRP A 93 -24.66 20.53 1.91
N LEU A 94 -25.99 20.66 1.92
CA LEU A 94 -26.73 21.69 2.65
C LEU A 94 -27.43 21.18 3.91
N LEU A 95 -27.34 19.89 4.20
CA LEU A 95 -28.11 19.25 5.27
C LEU A 95 -27.52 19.52 6.65
N LYS A 96 -28.40 19.88 7.60
CA LYS A 96 -28.02 20.09 8.99
C LYS A 96 -28.08 18.77 9.76
N TYR A 97 -27.47 18.74 10.94
CA TYR A 97 -27.47 17.56 11.81
C TYR A 97 -28.86 16.91 12.00
N ARG A 98 -29.91 17.73 12.18
CA ARG A 98 -31.28 17.23 12.38
C ARG A 98 -31.79 16.47 11.16
N ASP A 99 -31.48 16.94 9.96
CA ASP A 99 -31.90 16.31 8.70
C ASP A 99 -31.18 14.97 8.54
N VAL A 100 -29.85 14.98 8.65
CA VAL A 100 -29.04 13.75 8.52
C VAL A 100 -29.39 12.72 9.59
N LYS A 101 -29.69 13.16 10.83
CA LYS A 101 -30.16 12.26 11.90
C LYS A 101 -31.52 11.65 11.58
N LYS A 102 -32.47 12.42 11.04
CA LYS A 102 -33.78 11.89 10.61
C LYS A 102 -33.61 10.84 9.51
N ILE A 103 -32.77 11.13 8.53
CA ILE A 103 -32.44 10.24 7.42
C ILE A 103 -31.87 8.91 7.93
N ALA A 104 -30.82 8.99 8.76
CA ALA A 104 -30.18 7.82 9.32
C ALA A 104 -31.16 6.99 10.17
N LYS A 105 -32.05 7.64 10.96
CA LYS A 105 -33.10 6.94 11.71
C LYS A 105 -34.10 6.21 10.81
N SER A 106 -34.60 6.88 9.77
CA SER A 106 -35.53 6.26 8.81
C SER A 106 -34.89 5.08 8.09
N PHE A 107 -33.64 5.25 7.66
CA PHE A 107 -32.85 4.21 7.03
C PHE A 107 -32.65 3.00 7.96
N ASN A 108 -32.17 3.21 9.19
CA ASN A 108 -31.94 2.12 10.13
C ASN A 108 -33.23 1.36 10.46
N LYS A 109 -34.37 2.05 10.58
CA LYS A 109 -35.67 1.39 10.77
C LYS A 109 -36.04 0.50 9.60
N ALA A 110 -35.81 0.98 8.37
CA ALA A 110 -36.09 0.22 7.16
C ALA A 110 -35.17 -1.01 7.04
N VAL A 111 -33.87 -0.85 7.26
CA VAL A 111 -32.92 -1.97 7.33
C VAL A 111 -33.29 -2.98 8.41
N GLN A 112 -33.72 -2.52 9.59
CA GLN A 112 -34.13 -3.43 10.66
C GLN A 112 -35.41 -4.22 10.30
N ARG A 113 -36.33 -3.64 9.52
CA ARG A 113 -37.50 -4.36 9.00
C ARG A 113 -37.08 -5.38 7.96
N LEU A 114 -36.24 -4.99 7.00
CA LEU A 114 -35.67 -5.88 5.98
C LEU A 114 -34.99 -7.10 6.60
N ARG A 115 -34.12 -6.89 7.60
CA ARG A 115 -33.43 -7.98 8.29
C ARG A 115 -34.40 -8.93 9.00
N ARG A 116 -35.45 -8.39 9.62
CA ARG A 116 -36.49 -9.20 10.29
C ARG A 116 -37.30 -10.03 9.28
N SER A 117 -37.66 -9.46 8.14
CA SER A 117 -38.40 -10.18 7.09
C SER A 117 -37.53 -11.20 6.34
N ALA A 118 -36.24 -10.92 6.19
CA ALA A 118 -35.31 -11.82 5.51
C ALA A 118 -34.81 -12.97 6.41
N GLY A 119 -34.73 -12.77 7.72
CA GLY A 119 -34.27 -13.79 8.66
C GLY A 119 -32.88 -14.32 8.30
N LEU A 120 -32.75 -15.64 8.13
CA LEU A 120 -31.49 -16.29 7.75
C LEU A 120 -31.02 -15.95 6.33
N ARG A 121 -31.92 -15.52 5.42
CA ARG A 121 -31.57 -15.12 4.05
C ARG A 121 -30.64 -13.90 3.98
N VAL A 122 -30.49 -13.16 5.08
CA VAL A 122 -29.55 -12.03 5.16
C VAL A 122 -28.11 -12.48 4.86
N ALA A 123 -27.73 -13.71 5.20
CA ALA A 123 -26.39 -14.23 4.95
C ALA A 123 -26.10 -14.44 3.44
N THR A 124 -27.14 -14.57 2.63
CA THR A 124 -27.05 -14.78 1.17
C THR A 124 -27.24 -13.50 0.37
N PHE A 125 -27.38 -12.34 1.04
CA PHE A 125 -27.60 -11.04 0.38
C PHE A 125 -26.47 -10.62 -0.54
N LEU A 126 -25.23 -11.00 -0.22
CA LEU A 126 -24.06 -10.64 -1.01
C LEU A 126 -23.44 -11.90 -1.57
N PRO A 127 -23.37 -12.03 -2.91
CA PRO A 127 -22.71 -13.17 -3.51
C PRO A 127 -21.18 -13.01 -3.43
N PRO A 128 -20.40 -14.11 -3.47
CA PRO A 128 -18.94 -14.07 -3.25
C PRO A 128 -18.19 -13.10 -4.17
N GLU A 129 -18.60 -12.97 -5.43
CA GLU A 129 -18.01 -12.08 -6.43
C GLU A 129 -18.13 -10.60 -6.09
N SER A 130 -19.11 -10.22 -5.25
CA SER A 130 -19.26 -8.84 -4.81
C SER A 130 -18.16 -8.39 -3.85
N LYS A 131 -17.42 -9.33 -3.26
CA LYS A 131 -16.39 -9.07 -2.25
C LYS A 131 -15.34 -8.08 -2.74
N GLU A 132 -14.83 -8.23 -3.97
CA GLU A 132 -13.81 -7.32 -4.50
C GLU A 132 -14.35 -5.88 -4.63
N VAL A 133 -15.59 -5.74 -5.11
CA VAL A 133 -16.25 -4.44 -5.29
C VAL A 133 -16.41 -3.74 -3.94
N PHE A 134 -16.90 -4.44 -2.92
CA PHE A 134 -17.07 -3.86 -1.58
C PHE A 134 -15.75 -3.58 -0.88
N LEU A 135 -14.70 -4.40 -1.08
CA LEU A 135 -13.38 -4.13 -0.51
C LEU A 135 -12.73 -2.89 -1.13
N ARG A 136 -12.79 -2.75 -2.47
CA ARG A 136 -12.33 -1.56 -3.17
C ARG A 136 -13.07 -0.32 -2.67
N HIS A 137 -14.40 -0.39 -2.61
CA HIS A 137 -15.23 0.71 -2.09
C HIS A 137 -14.86 1.05 -0.64
N MET A 138 -14.78 0.06 0.25
CA MET A 138 -14.41 0.25 1.65
C MET A 138 -13.04 0.94 1.80
N LEU A 139 -12.01 0.49 1.08
CA LEU A 139 -10.68 1.10 1.14
C LEU A 139 -10.70 2.55 0.65
N GLN A 140 -11.49 2.86 -0.38
CA GLN A 140 -11.70 4.23 -0.84
C GLN A 140 -12.39 5.09 0.22
N GLN A 141 -13.39 4.55 0.94
CA GLN A 141 -14.03 5.27 2.05
C GLN A 141 -13.06 5.55 3.19
N VAL A 142 -12.24 4.55 3.56
CA VAL A 142 -11.19 4.71 4.57
C VAL A 142 -10.26 5.85 4.15
N TYR A 143 -9.84 5.89 2.89
CA TYR A 143 -9.00 6.97 2.36
C TYR A 143 -9.69 8.34 2.45
N ASN A 144 -10.86 8.48 1.84
CA ASN A 144 -11.57 9.76 1.74
C ASN A 144 -11.91 10.33 3.12
N TYR A 145 -12.27 9.47 4.07
CA TYR A 145 -12.59 9.87 5.44
C TYR A 145 -11.34 10.26 6.25
N SER A 146 -10.19 9.64 5.95
CA SER A 146 -8.93 9.87 6.67
C SER A 146 -8.17 11.10 6.15
N VAL A 147 -8.02 11.20 4.83
CA VAL A 147 -7.18 12.18 4.12
C VAL A 147 -7.97 13.46 3.84
N THR A 148 -8.10 14.29 4.86
CA THR A 148 -8.93 15.50 4.80
C THR A 148 -8.32 16.66 4.01
N GLN A 149 -7.00 16.66 3.79
CA GLN A 149 -6.30 17.72 3.04
C GLN A 149 -5.26 17.08 2.09
N PRO A 150 -5.70 16.46 0.98
CA PRO A 150 -4.81 15.74 0.05
C PRO A 150 -3.66 16.61 -0.48
N ARG A 151 -3.88 17.92 -0.65
CA ARG A 151 -2.82 18.86 -1.08
C ARG A 151 -1.60 18.86 -0.15
N LYS A 152 -1.77 18.54 1.13
CA LYS A 152 -0.66 18.46 2.10
C LYS A 152 0.21 17.22 1.92
N LEU A 153 -0.30 16.23 1.20
CA LEU A 153 0.46 15.09 0.70
C LEU A 153 1.21 15.42 -0.59
N ASN A 154 1.16 16.67 -1.08
CA ASN A 154 1.97 17.12 -2.22
C ASN A 154 2.96 18.22 -1.82
N LEU A 155 3.07 18.55 -0.53
CA LEU A 155 3.99 19.57 0.00
C LEU A 155 5.43 19.06 0.06
N TYR A 156 5.90 18.45 -1.02
CA TYR A 156 7.29 18.03 -1.14
C TYR A 156 8.07 19.09 -1.85
N THR A 157 9.20 19.46 -1.26
CA THR A 157 10.26 20.13 -1.98
C THR A 157 10.66 19.24 -3.14
N ALA A 158 10.45 19.74 -4.36
CA ALA A 158 11.01 19.13 -5.56
C ALA A 158 12.49 18.83 -5.30
N PHE A 159 12.98 17.67 -5.76
CA PHE A 159 14.36 17.20 -5.58
C PHE A 159 14.75 16.69 -4.18
N THR A 160 13.80 16.45 -3.26
CA THR A 160 14.06 15.63 -2.06
C THR A 160 13.50 14.20 -2.23
N PRO A 161 14.09 13.17 -1.59
CA PRO A 161 13.60 11.78 -1.64
C PRO A 161 12.17 11.56 -1.12
N SER A 162 11.48 12.63 -0.72
CA SER A 162 10.20 12.57 -0.03
C SER A 162 8.99 12.68 -0.97
N VAL A 163 9.16 12.81 -2.30
CA VAL A 163 8.00 12.96 -3.21
C VAL A 163 7.03 11.80 -3.05
N TYR A 164 5.85 12.10 -2.53
CA TYR A 164 4.80 11.13 -2.32
C TYR A 164 4.06 10.80 -3.61
N GLY A 165 3.90 9.51 -3.86
CA GLY A 165 3.00 8.98 -4.86
C GLY A 165 2.23 7.80 -4.34
N GLU A 166 0.95 8.02 -4.07
CA GLU A 166 0.03 6.94 -3.73
C GLU A 166 -0.03 5.98 -4.90
N VAL A 167 0.21 4.71 -4.61
CA VAL A 167 0.02 3.64 -5.56
C VAL A 167 -1.47 3.34 -5.66
N SER A 168 -2.01 3.28 -6.87
CA SER A 168 -3.44 3.05 -7.09
C SER A 168 -3.85 1.63 -6.72
N TYR A 169 -5.13 1.43 -6.36
CA TYR A 169 -5.68 0.12 -6.01
C TYR A 169 -5.44 -0.92 -7.11
N ASP A 170 -5.62 -0.52 -8.37
CA ASP A 170 -5.42 -1.40 -9.53
C ASP A 170 -3.96 -1.82 -9.66
N CYS A 171 -3.02 -0.91 -9.39
CA CYS A 171 -1.59 -1.21 -9.45
C CYS A 171 -1.19 -2.24 -8.38
N VAL A 172 -1.62 -2.03 -7.13
CA VAL A 172 -1.39 -3.00 -6.05
C VAL A 172 -2.07 -4.34 -6.36
N SER A 173 -3.24 -4.33 -7.00
CA SER A 173 -3.93 -5.56 -7.40
C SER A 173 -3.13 -6.35 -8.45
N VAL A 174 -2.52 -5.67 -9.42
CA VAL A 174 -1.62 -6.31 -10.39
C VAL A 174 -0.38 -6.87 -9.69
N ILE A 175 0.22 -6.11 -8.76
CA ILE A 175 1.35 -6.57 -7.95
C ILE A 175 1.00 -7.88 -7.22
N LEU A 176 -0.13 -7.91 -6.51
CA LEU A 176 -0.56 -9.08 -5.74
C LEU A 176 -0.94 -10.28 -6.62
N LYS A 177 -1.44 -10.04 -7.85
CA LYS A 177 -1.68 -11.12 -8.82
C LYS A 177 -0.37 -11.74 -9.32
N GLN A 178 0.66 -10.93 -9.54
CA GLN A 178 1.96 -11.42 -10.04
C GLN A 178 2.90 -11.91 -8.92
N THR A 179 2.67 -11.45 -7.69
CA THR A 179 3.39 -11.88 -6.49
C THR A 179 2.37 -12.24 -5.40
N PRO A 180 1.68 -13.39 -5.53
CA PRO A 180 0.73 -13.83 -4.52
C PRO A 180 1.39 -14.01 -3.17
N LEU A 181 0.69 -13.58 -2.11
CA LEU A 181 1.16 -13.67 -0.72
C LEU A 181 0.33 -14.69 0.05
N GLY A 182 1.02 -15.58 0.76
CA GLY A 182 0.47 -16.61 1.62
C GLY A 182 0.63 -16.34 3.12
N PRO A 183 0.14 -17.24 3.98
CA PRO A 183 0.15 -17.07 5.43
C PRO A 183 1.55 -16.95 6.06
N ASN A 184 2.58 -17.47 5.40
CA ASN A 184 3.97 -17.40 5.86
C ASN A 184 4.71 -16.16 5.36
N ASP A 185 4.07 -15.34 4.52
CA ASP A 185 4.69 -14.14 3.98
C ASP A 185 4.64 -12.99 4.98
N TYR A 186 5.73 -12.21 4.99
CA TYR A 186 5.87 -10.98 5.72
C TYR A 186 6.12 -9.85 4.71
N PHE A 187 5.12 -9.00 4.54
CA PHE A 187 5.14 -7.90 3.59
C PHE A 187 5.62 -6.60 4.27
N LEU A 188 6.64 -5.95 3.72
CA LEU A 188 7.20 -4.70 4.24
C LEU A 188 7.16 -3.59 3.19
N ASP A 189 6.48 -2.48 3.50
CA ASP A 189 6.37 -1.29 2.66
C ASP A 189 7.27 -0.16 3.20
N LEU A 190 8.29 0.21 2.42
CA LEU A 190 9.28 1.23 2.76
C LEU A 190 8.87 2.58 2.19
N GLY A 191 8.58 3.55 3.08
CA GLY A 191 7.97 4.81 2.65
C GLY A 191 6.48 4.64 2.37
N SER A 192 5.78 3.96 3.29
CA SER A 192 4.39 3.51 3.11
C SER A 192 3.35 4.63 2.97
N GLY A 193 3.74 5.89 3.18
CA GLY A 193 2.86 7.02 2.99
C GLY A 193 1.69 7.02 3.97
N VAL A 194 0.47 7.08 3.45
CA VAL A 194 -0.75 6.95 4.28
C VAL A 194 -1.07 5.48 4.62
N GLY A 195 -0.30 4.52 4.12
CA GLY A 195 -0.45 3.09 4.37
C GLY A 195 -1.45 2.39 3.46
N ASN A 196 -1.88 2.99 2.35
CA ASN A 196 -2.93 2.41 1.49
C ASN A 196 -2.52 1.06 0.88
N VAL A 197 -1.24 0.88 0.51
CA VAL A 197 -0.72 -0.40 0.01
C VAL A 197 -0.81 -1.47 1.09
N VAL A 198 -0.28 -1.20 2.29
CA VAL A 198 -0.33 -2.12 3.44
C VAL A 198 -1.75 -2.54 3.78
N LEU A 199 -2.69 -1.60 3.80
CA LEU A 199 -4.10 -1.87 4.09
C LEU A 199 -4.76 -2.74 3.01
N GLN A 200 -4.45 -2.50 1.74
CA GLN A 200 -4.94 -3.34 0.65
C GLN A 200 -4.36 -4.75 0.76
N VAL A 201 -3.05 -4.91 0.99
CA VAL A 201 -2.42 -6.20 1.20
C VAL A 201 -3.09 -6.96 2.35
N ALA A 202 -3.33 -6.28 3.48
CA ALA A 202 -4.00 -6.87 4.63
C ALA A 202 -5.46 -7.27 4.35
N ALA A 203 -6.18 -6.51 3.51
CA ALA A 203 -7.59 -6.77 3.19
C ALA A 203 -7.79 -7.85 2.10
N THR A 204 -6.89 -7.93 1.12
CA THR A 204 -7.13 -8.71 -0.11
C THR A 204 -6.23 -9.92 -0.29
N SER A 205 -5.17 -10.07 0.51
CA SER A 205 -4.24 -11.20 0.42
C SER A 205 -4.34 -12.17 1.62
N LEU A 206 -3.58 -13.27 1.55
CA LEU A 206 -3.43 -14.21 2.67
C LEU A 206 -2.17 -13.94 3.51
N CYS A 207 -1.49 -12.81 3.29
CA CYS A 207 -0.25 -12.43 3.97
C CYS A 207 -0.36 -12.59 5.50
N GLY A 208 0.68 -13.17 6.12
CA GLY A 208 0.71 -13.37 7.58
C GLY A 208 0.85 -12.07 8.36
N MET A 209 1.63 -11.12 7.84
CA MET A 209 1.84 -9.80 8.44
C MET A 209 2.21 -8.77 7.38
N SER A 210 1.54 -7.61 7.40
CA SER A 210 1.88 -6.46 6.55
C SER A 210 2.35 -5.27 7.37
N VAL A 211 3.53 -4.73 7.11
CA VAL A 211 4.08 -3.58 7.84
C VAL A 211 4.41 -2.45 6.88
N GLY A 212 4.02 -1.22 7.24
CA GLY A 212 4.46 0.00 6.57
C GLY A 212 5.24 0.89 7.50
N ILE A 213 6.32 1.49 6.99
CA ILE A 213 7.14 2.45 7.74
C ILE A 213 7.12 3.79 7.00
N GLU A 214 6.86 4.88 7.71
CA GLU A 214 6.80 6.24 7.16
C GLU A 214 7.33 7.27 8.16
N ARG A 215 8.12 8.25 7.69
CA ARG A 215 8.70 9.32 8.51
C ARG A 215 8.04 10.69 8.30
N ALA A 216 7.42 10.92 7.15
CA ALA A 216 6.88 12.20 6.76
C ALA A 216 5.65 12.57 7.61
N LYS A 217 5.70 13.77 8.20
CA LYS A 217 4.74 14.29 9.17
C LYS A 217 3.27 14.22 8.73
N TRP A 218 2.97 14.59 7.47
CA TRP A 218 1.59 14.57 6.97
C TRP A 218 1.11 13.16 6.64
N PRO A 219 1.85 12.35 5.84
CA PRO A 219 1.50 10.95 5.61
C PRO A 219 1.26 10.14 6.88
N ILE A 220 2.19 10.16 7.86
CA ILE A 220 2.04 9.36 9.07
C ILE A 220 0.85 9.78 9.95
N LYS A 221 0.55 11.09 9.99
CA LYS A 221 -0.65 11.60 10.66
C LYS A 221 -1.92 11.03 10.03
N TYR A 222 -1.95 10.90 8.71
CA TYR A 222 -3.05 10.30 7.98
C TYR A 222 -3.05 8.77 8.10
N ALA A 223 -1.89 8.10 8.12
CA ALA A 223 -1.76 6.67 8.35
C ALA A 223 -2.39 6.24 9.68
N ARG A 224 -2.20 7.02 10.76
CA ARG A 224 -2.88 6.79 12.06
C ARG A 224 -4.41 6.87 11.97
N ARG A 225 -4.94 7.73 11.09
CA ARG A 225 -6.39 7.84 10.84
C ARG A 225 -6.87 6.69 9.97
N MET A 226 -6.13 6.37 8.92
CA MET A 226 -6.36 5.23 8.03
C MET A 226 -6.47 3.94 8.83
N TYR A 227 -5.56 3.69 9.78
CA TYR A 227 -5.61 2.55 10.70
C TYR A 227 -6.97 2.48 11.43
N LYS A 228 -7.34 3.55 12.16
CA LYS A 228 -8.56 3.59 12.99
C LYS A 228 -9.83 3.44 12.14
N HIS A 229 -9.82 4.03 10.94
CA HIS A 229 -10.95 3.94 10.03
C HIS A 229 -11.02 2.58 9.35
N PHE A 230 -9.89 2.01 8.94
CA PHE A 230 -9.83 0.67 8.35
C PHE A 230 -10.39 -0.40 9.28
N GLU A 231 -9.94 -0.45 10.55
CA GLU A 231 -10.48 -1.36 11.57
C GLU A 231 -12.00 -1.23 11.69
N ARG A 232 -12.46 0.03 11.78
CA ARG A 232 -13.85 0.34 12.03
C ARG A 232 -14.75 0.03 10.83
N TRP A 233 -14.32 0.37 9.62
CA TRP A 233 -15.05 0.08 8.39
C TRP A 233 -15.03 -1.42 8.08
N SER A 234 -13.89 -2.10 8.23
CA SER A 234 -13.79 -3.57 8.10
C SER A 234 -14.77 -4.28 9.02
N SER A 235 -14.82 -3.87 10.30
CA SER A 235 -15.81 -4.39 11.22
C SER A 235 -17.24 -4.15 10.74
N TRP A 236 -17.59 -2.94 10.29
CA TRP A 236 -18.93 -2.59 9.82
C TRP A 236 -19.37 -3.39 8.58
N TYR A 237 -18.48 -3.56 7.61
CA TYR A 237 -18.68 -4.42 6.43
C TYR A 237 -18.65 -5.92 6.75
N GLY A 238 -18.19 -6.31 7.94
CA GLY A 238 -18.03 -7.72 8.32
C GLY A 238 -16.84 -8.38 7.65
N HIS A 239 -15.87 -7.58 7.21
CA HIS A 239 -14.65 -8.07 6.61
C HIS A 239 -13.61 -8.38 7.69
N THR A 240 -13.02 -9.57 7.62
CA THR A 240 -11.84 -9.95 8.41
C THR A 240 -10.60 -9.74 7.57
N HIS A 241 -9.70 -8.86 8.02
CA HIS A 241 -8.41 -8.61 7.38
C HIS A 241 -7.28 -9.35 8.11
N ARG A 242 -6.12 -9.43 7.45
CA ARG A 242 -4.89 -9.97 8.03
C ARG A 242 -4.23 -8.97 9.00
N PRO A 243 -3.33 -9.44 9.88
CA PRO A 243 -2.56 -8.57 10.76
C PRO A 243 -1.74 -7.54 9.99
N PHE A 244 -1.71 -6.30 10.48
CA PHE A 244 -0.91 -5.24 9.88
C PHE A 244 -0.43 -4.22 10.91
N LYS A 245 0.62 -3.46 10.54
CA LYS A 245 1.17 -2.35 11.34
C LYS A 245 1.52 -1.16 10.44
N LEU A 246 1.28 0.05 10.92
CA LEU A 246 1.74 1.30 10.31
C LEU A 246 2.61 2.02 11.33
N LEU A 247 3.90 2.16 11.04
CA LEU A 247 4.93 2.59 11.98
C LEU A 247 5.50 3.95 11.58
N GLU A 248 5.76 4.79 12.57
CA GLU A 248 6.40 6.10 12.39
C GLU A 248 7.91 5.98 12.58
N GLY A 249 8.68 6.39 11.57
CA GLY A 249 10.12 6.51 11.67
C GLY A 249 10.83 6.37 10.33
N ASP A 250 12.15 6.55 10.36
CA ASP A 250 13.00 6.31 9.20
C ASP A 250 13.28 4.82 9.07
N PHE A 251 12.94 4.20 7.94
CA PHE A 251 13.15 2.77 7.73
C PHE A 251 14.63 2.35 7.74
N LEU A 252 15.58 3.29 7.67
CA LEU A 252 17.00 3.01 7.82
C LEU A 252 17.42 2.81 9.28
N ASP A 253 16.62 3.27 10.24
CA ASP A 253 16.90 3.15 11.68
C ASP A 253 17.09 1.68 12.10
N VAL A 254 18.06 1.45 12.99
CA VAL A 254 18.39 0.11 13.51
C VAL A 254 17.17 -0.59 14.12
N LYS A 255 16.25 0.16 14.74
CA LYS A 255 15.03 -0.36 15.37
C LYS A 255 14.10 -1.10 14.39
N PHE A 256 14.17 -0.83 13.09
CA PHE A 256 13.34 -1.49 12.09
C PHE A 256 14.02 -2.66 11.40
N ARG A 257 15.29 -2.95 11.72
CA ARG A 257 16.04 -4.06 11.10
C ARG A 257 15.38 -5.41 11.29
N GLU A 258 14.69 -5.61 12.42
CA GLU A 258 13.93 -6.85 12.63
C GLU A 258 12.83 -7.09 11.58
N HIS A 259 12.28 -6.03 10.99
CA HIS A 259 11.28 -6.17 9.92
C HIS A 259 11.91 -6.59 8.61
N PHE A 260 13.12 -6.10 8.30
CA PHE A 260 13.89 -6.57 7.13
C PHE A 260 14.24 -8.05 7.26
N CYS A 261 14.71 -8.50 8.44
CA CYS A 261 15.07 -9.91 8.67
C CYS A 261 13.88 -10.88 8.55
N LYS A 262 12.66 -10.40 8.85
CA LYS A 262 11.41 -11.17 8.74
C LYS A 262 10.79 -11.10 7.35
N ALA A 263 11.06 -10.04 6.58
CA ALA A 263 10.42 -9.78 5.31
C ALA A 263 10.70 -10.89 4.29
N THR A 264 9.65 -11.38 3.64
CA THR A 264 9.73 -12.25 2.46
C THR A 264 9.44 -11.46 1.19
N VAL A 265 8.66 -10.38 1.30
CA VAL A 265 8.36 -9.45 0.22
C VAL A 265 8.51 -8.01 0.72
N ILE A 266 9.34 -7.23 0.04
CA ILE A 266 9.54 -5.81 0.30
C ILE A 266 8.95 -5.03 -0.88
N PHE A 267 8.19 -3.99 -0.59
CA PHE A 267 7.71 -3.01 -1.56
C PHE A 267 8.35 -1.66 -1.27
N VAL A 268 8.85 -1.00 -2.32
CA VAL A 268 9.44 0.34 -2.21
C VAL A 268 9.14 1.16 -3.47
N ASN A 269 8.35 2.22 -3.35
CA ASN A 269 8.13 3.17 -4.44
C ASN A 269 9.28 4.20 -4.49
N ASN A 270 10.46 3.75 -4.91
CA ASN A 270 11.69 4.55 -4.95
C ASN A 270 11.79 5.55 -6.12
N TYR A 271 10.71 5.83 -6.86
CA TYR A 271 10.75 6.64 -8.08
C TYR A 271 11.48 7.98 -7.91
N ALA A 272 11.25 8.66 -6.80
CA ALA A 272 11.87 9.95 -6.49
C ALA A 272 13.03 9.86 -5.49
N PHE A 273 13.45 8.65 -5.09
CA PHE A 273 14.57 8.50 -4.17
C PHE A 273 15.87 8.90 -4.86
N GLY A 274 16.76 9.55 -4.09
CA GLY A 274 18.10 9.90 -4.55
C GLY A 274 19.04 8.69 -4.59
N PRO A 275 20.15 8.79 -5.32
CA PRO A 275 21.10 7.67 -5.50
C PRO A 275 21.71 7.18 -4.18
N GLU A 276 21.95 8.07 -3.22
CA GLU A 276 22.48 7.72 -1.89
C GLU A 276 21.54 6.78 -1.13
N LEU A 277 20.24 7.12 -1.11
CA LEU A 277 19.23 6.30 -0.45
C LEU A 277 19.05 4.96 -1.16
N ASP A 278 19.07 4.95 -2.49
CA ASP A 278 19.03 3.70 -3.26
C ASP A 278 20.26 2.83 -2.96
N HIS A 279 21.47 3.41 -2.84
CA HIS A 279 22.69 2.68 -2.51
C HIS A 279 22.63 2.06 -1.11
N GLN A 280 22.17 2.82 -0.10
CA GLN A 280 21.96 2.28 1.24
C GLN A 280 20.96 1.13 1.24
N LEU A 281 19.84 1.26 0.53
CA LEU A 281 18.87 0.17 0.37
C LEU A 281 19.50 -1.07 -0.29
N LYS A 282 20.35 -0.91 -1.31
CA LYS A 282 21.06 -2.06 -1.91
C LYS A 282 21.91 -2.81 -0.88
N ILE A 283 22.63 -2.10 0.00
CA ILE A 283 23.41 -2.72 1.08
C ILE A 283 22.50 -3.50 2.03
N ILE A 284 21.33 -2.95 2.39
CA ILE A 284 20.38 -3.68 3.24
C ILE A 284 19.84 -4.92 2.53
N PHE A 285 19.55 -4.80 1.23
CA PHE A 285 19.01 -5.89 0.43
C PHE A 285 20.00 -7.03 0.21
N SER A 286 21.31 -6.75 0.17
CA SER A 286 22.34 -7.78 0.08
C SER A 286 22.43 -8.65 1.33
N ASP A 287 21.93 -8.18 2.48
CA ASP A 287 21.96 -8.96 3.73
C ASP A 287 20.68 -9.78 3.95
N LEU A 288 19.72 -9.71 3.03
CA LEU A 288 18.45 -10.43 3.16
C LEU A 288 18.60 -11.91 2.81
N LYS A 289 17.63 -12.72 3.25
CA LYS A 289 17.61 -14.15 2.95
C LYS A 289 17.41 -14.40 1.46
N ASP A 290 18.04 -15.45 0.94
CA ASP A 290 17.79 -15.93 -0.42
C ASP A 290 16.30 -16.18 -0.66
N GLY A 291 15.84 -15.83 -1.86
CA GLY A 291 14.44 -15.90 -2.26
C GLY A 291 13.59 -14.69 -1.83
N THR A 292 14.12 -13.77 -1.01
CA THR A 292 13.39 -12.53 -0.65
C THR A 292 13.11 -11.71 -1.91
N LYS A 293 11.85 -11.27 -2.05
CA LYS A 293 11.37 -10.53 -3.21
C LYS A 293 11.30 -9.04 -2.92
N ILE A 294 11.85 -8.20 -3.80
CA ILE A 294 11.79 -6.74 -3.67
C ILE A 294 11.11 -6.16 -4.90
N ILE A 295 10.01 -5.46 -4.69
CA ILE A 295 9.20 -4.83 -5.73
C ILE A 295 9.44 -3.33 -5.68
N SER A 296 9.93 -2.75 -6.78
CA SER A 296 10.25 -1.34 -6.84
C SER A 296 9.86 -0.66 -8.16
N SER A 297 9.71 0.67 -8.11
CA SER A 297 9.37 1.51 -9.27
C SER A 297 10.59 1.87 -10.14
N LYS A 298 11.80 1.81 -9.56
CA LYS A 298 13.08 1.87 -10.29
C LYS A 298 13.90 0.62 -9.96
N PRO A 299 14.55 0.01 -10.95
CA PRO A 299 15.36 -1.17 -10.71
C PRO A 299 16.62 -0.80 -9.90
N PHE A 300 17.00 -1.68 -8.97
CA PHE A 300 18.30 -1.64 -8.31
C PHE A 300 19.32 -2.31 -9.23
N GLU A 301 19.69 -1.61 -10.30
CA GLU A 301 20.54 -2.19 -11.35
C GLU A 301 21.98 -2.40 -10.87
N LEU A 302 22.52 -3.51 -11.34
CA LEU A 302 23.95 -3.72 -11.48
C LEU A 302 24.37 -3.09 -12.83
N GLY A 303 25.46 -2.32 -12.84
CA GLY A 303 25.99 -1.72 -14.08
C GLY A 303 26.21 -2.76 -15.19
N ASN A 304 26.34 -2.31 -16.45
CA ASN A 304 26.49 -3.17 -17.65
C ASN A 304 25.28 -4.08 -17.94
N GLY A 305 24.05 -3.57 -17.77
CA GLY A 305 22.83 -4.28 -18.14
C GLY A 305 22.55 -5.53 -17.29
N GLY A 306 22.94 -5.51 -16.02
CA GLY A 306 22.67 -6.60 -15.07
C GLY A 306 23.65 -7.79 -15.15
N ARG A 307 24.67 -7.74 -16.01
CA ARG A 307 25.68 -8.80 -16.12
C ARG A 307 26.75 -8.68 -15.03
N LEU A 308 27.00 -9.78 -14.34
CA LEU A 308 28.12 -9.91 -13.42
C LEU A 308 29.45 -9.91 -14.20
N THR A 309 30.40 -9.16 -13.68
CA THR A 309 31.76 -8.99 -14.19
C THR A 309 32.70 -8.88 -12.99
N ILE A 310 33.99 -9.09 -13.21
CA ILE A 310 35.01 -8.94 -12.14
C ILE A 310 34.96 -7.54 -11.51
N ARG A 311 34.58 -6.51 -12.27
CA ARG A 311 34.53 -5.12 -11.78
C ARG A 311 33.34 -4.80 -10.89
N ASN A 312 32.23 -5.53 -11.01
CA ASN A 312 30.99 -5.25 -10.28
C ASN A 312 30.55 -6.39 -9.35
N ILE A 313 31.39 -7.41 -9.15
CA ILE A 313 31.10 -8.54 -8.27
C ILE A 313 30.94 -8.12 -6.79
N CYS A 314 31.62 -7.05 -6.37
CA CYS A 314 31.52 -6.49 -5.03
C CYS A 314 30.39 -5.45 -4.88
N ASP A 315 29.61 -5.17 -5.95
CA ASP A 315 28.44 -4.28 -5.83
C ASP A 315 27.36 -5.00 -5.01
N PRO A 316 26.72 -4.36 -4.02
CA PRO A 316 25.67 -4.99 -3.22
C PRO A 316 24.48 -5.50 -4.06
N GLY A 317 24.25 -4.91 -5.23
CA GLY A 317 23.24 -5.37 -6.19
C GLY A 317 23.61 -6.64 -6.97
N ALA A 318 24.84 -7.17 -6.81
CA ALA A 318 25.31 -8.37 -7.52
C ALA A 318 24.45 -9.61 -7.23
N CYS A 319 23.92 -9.73 -6.00
CA CYS A 319 23.04 -10.82 -5.58
C CYS A 319 21.57 -10.62 -6.01
N LEU A 320 21.19 -9.49 -6.61
CA LEU A 320 19.79 -9.18 -6.95
C LEU A 320 19.47 -9.59 -8.39
N SER A 321 18.70 -10.67 -8.57
CA SER A 321 18.14 -11.05 -9.87
C SER A 321 16.96 -10.14 -10.22
N VAL A 322 17.09 -9.34 -11.29
CA VAL A 322 16.13 -8.30 -11.64
C VAL A 322 15.34 -8.68 -12.89
N ARG A 323 14.01 -8.59 -12.81
CA ARG A 323 13.13 -8.65 -13.97
C ARG A 323 12.07 -7.57 -13.92
N LYS A 324 11.67 -7.07 -15.08
CA LYS A 324 10.49 -6.21 -15.20
C LYS A 324 9.23 -7.02 -14.87
N LEU A 325 8.39 -6.49 -13.96
CA LEU A 325 7.17 -7.13 -13.51
C LEU A 325 6.00 -6.77 -14.44
N PHE A 326 5.71 -5.47 -14.57
CA PHE A 326 4.75 -4.95 -15.55
C PHE A 326 4.98 -3.46 -15.84
N THR A 327 4.28 -2.95 -16.86
CA THR A 327 4.13 -1.52 -17.11
C THR A 327 2.65 -1.19 -17.18
N MET A 328 2.22 -0.16 -16.45
CA MET A 328 0.82 0.25 -16.45
C MET A 328 0.72 1.78 -16.29
N SER A 329 -0.29 2.40 -16.92
CA SER A 329 -0.61 3.82 -16.72
C SER A 329 -1.46 4.01 -15.46
N ARG A 330 -1.51 5.23 -14.92
CA ARG A 330 -2.29 5.56 -13.70
C ARG A 330 -1.95 4.66 -12.49
N CYS A 331 -0.70 4.24 -12.41
CA CYS A 331 -0.19 3.48 -11.26
C CYS A 331 -0.05 4.34 -10.01
N VAL A 332 0.23 5.62 -10.18
CA VAL A 332 0.50 6.55 -9.08
C VAL A 332 -0.33 7.82 -9.22
N SER A 333 -0.56 8.50 -8.10
CA SER A 333 -1.43 9.68 -8.04
C SER A 333 -0.88 10.95 -8.72
N TRP A 334 0.44 11.05 -8.95
CA TRP A 334 1.07 12.27 -9.48
C TRP A 334 1.36 12.26 -10.98
N THR A 335 1.19 11.13 -11.69
CA THR A 335 1.36 11.08 -13.14
C THR A 335 0.40 10.12 -13.82
N SER A 336 -0.08 10.50 -15.01
CA SER A 336 -0.83 9.63 -15.91
C SER A 336 0.08 8.77 -16.80
N ALA A 337 1.39 9.00 -16.76
CA ALA A 337 2.38 8.26 -17.53
C ALA A 337 2.41 6.78 -17.17
N LYS A 338 2.96 5.98 -18.09
CA LYS A 338 3.21 4.57 -17.87
C LYS A 338 4.39 4.41 -16.91
N ILE A 339 4.18 3.76 -15.78
CA ILE A 339 5.23 3.41 -14.82
C ILE A 339 5.49 1.92 -14.91
N SER A 340 6.77 1.55 -14.85
CA SER A 340 7.19 0.15 -14.78
C SER A 340 7.52 -0.22 -13.35
N PHE A 341 7.12 -1.41 -12.93
CA PHE A 341 7.57 -2.02 -11.68
C PHE A 341 8.51 -3.18 -11.99
N TYR A 342 9.46 -3.39 -11.09
CA TYR A 342 10.52 -4.39 -11.22
C TYR A 342 10.47 -5.31 -10.00
N LEU A 343 10.67 -6.60 -10.24
CA LEU A 343 10.83 -7.60 -9.20
C LEU A 343 12.31 -7.98 -9.13
N HIS A 344 12.86 -7.87 -7.94
CA HIS A 344 14.19 -8.33 -7.59
C HIS A 344 14.03 -9.58 -6.72
N THR A 345 14.84 -10.59 -6.93
CA THR A 345 14.95 -11.75 -6.05
C THR A 345 16.38 -11.84 -5.54
N VAL A 346 16.54 -11.90 -4.22
CA VAL A 346 17.84 -12.10 -3.59
C VAL A 346 18.32 -13.51 -3.87
N ASP A 347 19.49 -13.63 -4.49
CA ASP A 347 20.11 -14.88 -4.92
C ASP A 347 21.65 -14.75 -4.86
N HIS A 348 22.22 -15.14 -3.71
CA HIS A 348 23.67 -15.12 -3.48
C HIS A 348 24.41 -16.14 -4.35
N SER A 349 23.74 -17.20 -4.81
CA SER A 349 24.37 -18.25 -5.63
C SER A 349 24.92 -17.71 -6.96
N ARG A 350 24.40 -16.57 -7.43
CA ARG A 350 24.90 -15.89 -8.64
C ARG A 350 26.36 -15.48 -8.53
N ILE A 351 26.77 -15.01 -7.36
CA ILE A 351 28.16 -14.59 -7.09
C ILE A 351 29.05 -15.84 -7.05
N GLU A 352 28.62 -16.88 -6.33
CA GLU A 352 29.36 -18.15 -6.24
C GLU A 352 29.56 -18.81 -7.61
N GLN A 353 28.50 -18.86 -8.43
CA GLN A 353 28.56 -19.41 -9.78
C GLN A 353 29.52 -18.62 -10.68
N PHE A 354 29.53 -17.30 -10.56
CA PHE A 354 30.45 -16.45 -11.31
C PHE A 354 31.92 -16.70 -10.92
N ILE A 355 32.21 -16.80 -9.62
CA ILE A 355 33.55 -17.13 -9.11
C ILE A 355 33.99 -18.50 -9.62
N ARG A 356 33.15 -19.53 -9.49
CA ARG A 356 33.44 -20.88 -10.00
C ARG A 356 33.67 -20.90 -11.52
N SER A 357 32.96 -20.06 -12.28
CA SER A 357 33.13 -19.98 -13.73
C SER A 357 34.44 -19.30 -14.16
N THR A 358 34.98 -18.42 -13.32
CA THR A 358 36.25 -17.72 -13.57
C THR A 358 37.46 -18.50 -13.06
N GLU A 359 37.29 -19.33 -12.03
CA GLU A 359 38.32 -20.25 -11.51
C GLU A 359 38.54 -21.48 -12.40
N LYS A 360 37.51 -21.92 -13.16
CA LYS A 360 37.70 -22.99 -14.16
C LYS A 360 38.68 -22.51 -15.23
N PRO A 361 39.87 -23.12 -15.37
CA PRO A 361 40.83 -22.69 -16.37
C PRO A 361 40.20 -22.84 -17.74
N THR A 362 40.42 -21.86 -18.60
CA THR A 362 40.10 -21.95 -20.03
C THR A 362 41.07 -22.93 -20.71
N THR A 363 40.96 -24.23 -20.41
CA THR A 363 41.72 -25.32 -21.08
C THR A 363 41.17 -25.60 -22.48
N SER A 364 40.93 -24.56 -23.29
CA SER A 364 40.53 -24.71 -24.69
C SER A 364 40.99 -23.56 -25.60
N ARG A 365 42.17 -22.98 -25.37
CA ARG A 365 42.84 -22.10 -26.34
C ARG A 365 44.36 -22.23 -26.37
N ILE A 366 44.89 -23.46 -26.44
CA ILE A 366 46.26 -23.71 -26.92
C ILE A 366 46.25 -24.89 -27.90
N SER A 367 46.12 -24.59 -29.19
CA SER A 367 46.51 -25.37 -30.40
C SER A 367 45.74 -24.73 -31.57
N ASN A 368 46.29 -24.12 -32.62
CA ASN A 368 47.58 -24.24 -33.27
C ASN A 368 47.96 -22.86 -33.83
N THR A 369 49.12 -22.34 -33.44
CA THR A 369 49.77 -21.27 -34.22
C THR A 369 50.58 -21.98 -35.31
N VAL A 370 50.18 -21.78 -36.56
CA VAL A 370 50.92 -22.24 -37.74
C VAL A 370 52.29 -21.56 -37.73
N ILE A 371 53.35 -22.36 -37.56
CA ILE A 371 54.73 -21.92 -37.79
C ILE A 371 54.99 -22.06 -39.30
N PRO A 372 55.35 -20.98 -40.03
CA PRO A 372 55.80 -21.10 -41.41
C PRO A 372 57.27 -21.54 -41.40
N GLN A 373 57.56 -22.75 -41.90
CA GLN A 373 58.93 -23.17 -42.16
C GLN A 373 59.30 -22.90 -43.61
N SER A 374 60.11 -21.86 -43.81
CA SER A 374 60.95 -21.69 -44.98
C SER A 374 62.41 -22.01 -44.62
N ILE A 375 63.03 -22.82 -45.49
CA ILE A 375 64.46 -22.83 -45.87
C ILE A 375 65.46 -23.66 -45.02
N VAL A 376 65.78 -24.82 -45.62
CA VAL A 376 67.11 -25.42 -45.90
C VAL A 376 67.91 -26.05 -44.75
N ALA A 377 68.08 -27.37 -44.84
CA ALA A 377 69.41 -27.99 -44.88
C ALA A 377 69.37 -29.38 -45.52
N THR A 378 70.24 -29.52 -46.52
CA THR A 378 70.66 -30.70 -47.27
C THR A 378 71.05 -31.90 -46.40
N LYS A 379 70.64 -33.11 -46.81
CA LYS A 379 71.55 -34.26 -46.91
C LYS A 379 70.98 -35.41 -47.75
N THR A 380 71.81 -35.78 -48.72
CA THR A 380 71.82 -36.84 -49.72
C THR A 380 71.61 -38.26 -49.16
N LYS A 381 70.83 -39.09 -49.88
CA LYS A 381 71.16 -40.46 -50.38
C LYS A 381 69.88 -41.08 -51.00
N LYS A 382 69.80 -41.22 -52.33
CA LYS A 382 70.26 -42.32 -53.21
C LYS A 382 69.29 -43.52 -53.25
N LYS A 383 68.80 -43.81 -54.47
CA LYS A 383 68.25 -45.08 -55.03
C LYS A 383 66.86 -45.51 -54.50
N GLU A 384 65.95 -46.10 -55.28
CA GLU A 384 65.96 -46.66 -56.64
C GLU A 384 64.50 -46.86 -57.11
N LYS A 385 64.28 -46.67 -58.43
CA LYS A 385 63.35 -47.37 -59.36
C LYS A 385 61.95 -47.78 -58.89
N TYR A 386 60.92 -47.42 -59.68
CA TYR A 386 60.30 -48.37 -60.64
C TYR A 386 59.37 -47.64 -61.63
N ARG A 387 59.65 -47.91 -62.91
CA ARG A 387 58.88 -47.72 -64.17
C ARG A 387 58.42 -46.34 -64.61
#